data_AF-A0A972XWL2-F1
#
_entry.id   AF-A0A972XWL2-F1
#
_cell.length_a   1.000
_cell.length_b   1.000
_cell.length_c   1.000
_cell.angle_alpha   90.00
_cell.angle_beta   90.00
_cell.angle_gamma   90.00
#
_symmetry.space_group_name_H-M   'P 1'
#
loop_
_entity.id
_entity.type
_entity.pdbx_description
1 polymer ?
#
loop_
_entity_poly.entity_id
_entity_poly.type
_entity_poly.pdbx_seq_one_letter_code
_entity_poly.pdbx_strand_id
1 'polypeptide(L)'
;MGFLIRKSYKVISALEFSGANICVVTGSIAHVSLKQFFAPRGMDIAIKGSDTWSGVISQFTSEECIVIAADNARLALERKKFDRPEQLALLAEIASIEMFGPVVSSDDRRWFKIVR
;
A
#
# COMPACT_ATOMS: atom_id res chain seq x y z
N MET A 1 -6.25 1.23 1.29
CA MET A 1 -4.83 1.04 1.63
C MET A 1 -4.67 0.11 2.82
N GLY A 2 -3.70 -0.80 2.75
CA GLY A 2 -3.21 -1.59 3.87
C GLY A 2 -1.70 -1.74 3.80
N PHE A 3 -1.18 -2.72 4.54
CA PHE A 3 0.25 -2.97 4.70
C PHE A 3 0.59 -4.43 4.47
N LEU A 4 1.63 -4.69 3.70
CA LEU A 4 2.20 -6.02 3.48
C LEU A 4 3.59 -6.09 4.12
N ILE A 5 3.81 -7.09 4.96
CA ILE A 5 5.07 -7.28 5.71
C ILE A 5 5.58 -8.71 5.61
N ARG A 6 6.85 -8.93 5.95
CA ARG A 6 7.37 -10.27 6.23
C ARG A 6 7.00 -10.68 7.65
N LYS A 7 6.48 -11.89 7.83
CA LYS A 7 6.11 -12.45 9.15
C LYS A 7 7.30 -12.58 10.10
N SER A 8 8.53 -12.64 9.57
CA SER A 8 9.76 -12.70 10.36
C SER A 8 9.93 -11.49 11.30
N TYR A 9 9.36 -10.34 10.96
CA TYR A 9 9.38 -9.15 11.81
C TYR A 9 8.46 -9.24 13.03
N LYS A 10 7.59 -10.27 13.11
CA LYS A 10 6.69 -10.53 14.24
C LYS A 10 5.77 -9.37 14.64
N VAL A 11 5.58 -8.40 13.73
CA VAL A 11 4.66 -7.29 13.90
C VAL A 11 3.25 -7.76 13.56
N ILE A 12 2.28 -7.43 14.40
CA ILE A 12 0.87 -7.76 14.18
C ILE A 12 0.02 -6.52 13.86
N SER A 13 0.55 -5.33 14.15
CA SER A 13 -0.14 -4.06 13.94
C SER A 13 0.71 -3.02 13.21
N ALA A 14 0.05 -2.23 12.37
CA ALA A 14 0.68 -1.07 11.76
C ALA A 14 1.16 -0.03 12.80
N LEU A 15 0.65 -0.07 14.03
CA LEU A 15 1.05 0.82 15.13
C LEU A 15 2.41 0.48 15.73
N GLU A 16 3.01 -0.65 15.35
CA GLU A 16 4.33 -1.06 15.79
C GLU A 16 5.44 -0.60 14.82
N PHE A 17 5.08 0.11 13.74
CA PHE A 17 5.99 0.56 12.69
C PHE A 17 6.82 1.81 13.03
N SER A 18 6.99 2.15 14.31
CA SER A 18 7.78 3.34 14.67
C SER A 18 9.22 3.19 14.16
N GLY A 19 9.66 4.08 13.28
CA GLY A 19 10.97 4.03 12.62
C GLY A 19 11.09 3.02 11.46
N ALA A 20 9.98 2.42 11.01
CA ALA A 20 10.00 1.49 9.89
C ALA A 20 10.20 2.19 8.54
N ASN A 21 10.93 1.52 7.65
CA ASN A 21 11.02 1.88 6.23
C ASN A 21 9.83 1.30 5.47
N ILE A 22 9.01 2.17 4.88
CA ILE A 22 7.82 1.81 4.11
C ILE A 22 8.04 2.14 2.63
N CYS A 23 7.97 1.12 1.77
CA CYS A 23 7.97 1.33 0.32
C CYS A 23 6.57 1.66 -0.20
N VAL A 24 6.50 2.62 -1.11
CA VAL A 24 5.24 3.07 -1.71
C VAL A 24 5.48 3.66 -3.10
N VAL A 25 4.48 3.62 -3.97
CA VAL A 25 4.55 4.31 -5.26
C VAL A 25 4.40 5.81 -5.02
N THR A 26 5.38 6.60 -5.48
CA THR A 26 5.37 8.06 -5.40
C THR A 26 4.13 8.61 -6.09
N GLY A 27 3.50 9.62 -5.47
CA GLY A 27 2.27 10.25 -5.98
C GLY A 27 0.98 9.43 -5.86
N SER A 28 1.03 8.19 -5.36
CA SER A 28 -0.18 7.38 -5.13
C SER A 28 -1.03 7.87 -3.95
N ILE A 29 -2.30 7.45 -3.90
CA ILE A 29 -3.18 7.69 -2.75
C ILE A 29 -2.56 7.11 -1.48
N ALA A 30 -1.93 5.93 -1.58
CA ALA A 30 -1.24 5.31 -0.46
C ALA A 30 -0.12 6.21 0.08
N HIS A 31 0.70 6.80 -0.80
CA HIS A 31 1.78 7.71 -0.41
C HIS A 31 1.26 8.91 0.40
N VAL A 32 0.16 9.52 -0.04
CA VAL A 32 -0.47 10.65 0.68
C VAL A 32 -1.11 10.19 2.00
N SER A 33 -1.74 9.01 1.98
CA SER A 33 -2.46 8.45 3.14
C SER A 33 -1.53 8.04 4.28
N LEU A 34 -0.26 7.69 4.00
CA LEU A 34 0.72 7.32 5.03
C LEU A 34 0.87 8.43 6.07
N LYS A 35 1.10 9.68 5.64
CA LYS A 35 1.24 10.81 6.57
C LYS A 35 -0.04 11.03 7.39
N GLN A 36 -1.20 10.90 6.77
CA GLN A 36 -2.50 11.06 7.45
C GLN A 36 -2.76 9.96 8.47
N PHE A 37 -2.28 8.74 8.21
CA PHE A 37 -2.42 7.62 9.13
C PHE A 37 -1.45 7.73 10.31
N PHE A 38 -0.17 8.03 10.08
CA PHE A 38 0.84 7.98 11.14
C PHE A 38 0.98 9.28 11.96
N ALA A 39 0.73 10.46 11.36
CA ALA A 39 0.93 11.74 12.05
C ALA A 39 0.06 11.94 13.32
N PRO A 40 -1.25 11.63 13.32
CA PRO A 40 -2.08 11.75 14.53
C PRO A 40 -1.66 10.83 15.67
N ARG A 41 -0.83 9.82 15.37
CA ARG A 41 -0.35 8.80 16.31
C ARG A 41 1.06 9.11 16.83
N GLY A 42 1.67 10.23 16.42
CA GLY A 42 3.02 10.61 16.80
C GLY A 42 4.09 9.62 16.32
N MET A 43 3.80 8.89 15.24
CA MET A 43 4.71 7.89 14.69
C MET A 43 5.52 8.46 13.54
N ASP A 44 6.85 8.43 13.69
CA ASP A 44 7.75 8.73 12.60
C ASP A 44 7.97 7.49 11.72
N ILE A 45 7.78 7.66 10.42
CA ILE A 45 8.00 6.63 9.41
C ILE A 45 8.94 7.15 8.33
N ALA A 46 9.81 6.26 7.84
CA ALA A 46 10.67 6.56 6.71
C ALA A 46 10.00 6.06 5.42
N ILE A 47 9.65 6.99 4.54
CA ILE A 47 8.99 6.67 3.27
C ILE A 47 10.04 6.52 2.17
N LYS A 48 10.11 5.33 1.56
CA LYS A 48 10.87 5.08 0.33
C LYS A 48 9.92 5.08 -0.86
N GLY A 49 10.00 6.14 -1.66
CA GLY A 49 9.23 6.27 -2.89
C GLY A 49 9.88 5.50 -4.04
N SER A 50 9.04 4.97 -4.93
CA SER A 50 9.45 4.55 -6.27
C SER A 50 8.43 5.02 -7.31
N ASP A 51 8.87 5.34 -8.50
CA ASP A 51 7.99 5.80 -9.58
C ASP A 51 7.14 4.66 -10.17
N THR A 52 7.54 3.41 -9.94
CA THR A 52 6.89 2.23 -10.51
C THR A 52 6.60 1.19 -9.45
N TRP A 53 5.57 0.38 -9.70
CA TRP A 53 5.25 -0.75 -8.84
C TRP A 53 6.37 -1.79 -8.79
N SER A 54 7.01 -2.08 -9.92
CA SER A 54 8.17 -2.98 -9.98
C SER A 54 9.33 -2.47 -9.12
N GLY A 55 9.57 -1.16 -9.10
CA GLY A 55 10.57 -0.56 -8.24
C GLY A 55 10.25 -0.73 -6.74
N VAL A 56 8.98 -0.57 -6.34
CA VAL A 56 8.52 -0.87 -4.96
C VAL A 56 8.81 -2.32 -4.58
N ILE A 57 8.47 -3.27 -5.46
CA ILE A 57 8.71 -4.70 -5.22
C ILE A 57 10.21 -5.01 -5.15
N SER A 58 11.01 -4.38 -6.02
CA SER A 58 12.47 -4.52 -6.01
C SER A 58 13.06 -4.06 -4.68
N GLN A 59 12.69 -2.87 -4.20
CA GLN A 59 13.13 -2.31 -2.92
C GLN A 59 12.73 -3.20 -1.72
N PHE A 60 11.51 -3.75 -1.73
CA PHE A 60 11.08 -4.67 -0.68
C PHE A 60 11.82 -6.01 -0.74
N THR A 61 12.16 -6.48 -1.95
CA THR A 61 12.90 -7.73 -2.15
C THR A 61 14.37 -7.59 -1.77
N SER A 62 14.98 -6.42 -2.00
CA SER A 62 16.33 -6.07 -1.56
C SER A 62 16.43 -5.66 -0.09
N GLU A 63 15.33 -5.80 0.68
CA GLU A 63 15.24 -5.44 2.10
C GLU A 63 15.54 -3.96 2.40
N GLU A 64 15.41 -3.09 1.40
CA GLU A 64 15.51 -1.64 1.59
C GLU A 64 14.35 -1.06 2.42
N CYS A 65 13.22 -1.76 2.43
CA CYS A 65 12.07 -1.49 3.27
C CYS A 65 11.48 -2.80 3.80
N ILE A 66 10.80 -2.70 4.94
CA ILE A 66 10.23 -3.86 5.64
C ILE A 66 8.70 -3.94 5.50
N VAL A 67 8.09 -2.87 4.97
CA VAL A 67 6.64 -2.76 4.72
C VAL A 67 6.42 -2.24 3.30
N ILE A 68 5.42 -2.80 2.60
CA ILE A 68 4.84 -2.18 1.40
C ILE A 68 3.47 -1.60 1.77
N ALA A 69 3.23 -0.35 1.38
CA ALA A 69 1.91 0.27 1.47
C ALA A 69 1.28 0.42 0.08
N ALA A 70 0.09 -0.12 -0.11
CA ALA A 70 -0.72 0.03 -1.32
C ALA A 70 -2.19 -0.33 -1.04
N ASP A 71 -3.03 -0.35 -2.08
CA ASP A 71 -4.38 -0.85 -1.98
C ASP A 71 -4.42 -2.36 -1.65
N ASN A 72 -5.43 -2.79 -0.89
CA ASN A 72 -5.50 -4.18 -0.39
C ASN A 72 -5.59 -5.20 -1.52
N ALA A 73 -6.25 -4.86 -2.63
CA ALA A 73 -6.38 -5.75 -3.77
C ALA A 73 -5.01 -6.00 -4.42
N ARG A 74 -4.22 -4.95 -4.61
CA ARG A 74 -2.87 -5.05 -5.15
C ARG A 74 -1.92 -5.76 -4.22
N LEU A 75 -1.97 -5.48 -2.91
CA LEU A 75 -1.15 -6.19 -1.94
C LEU A 75 -1.51 -7.68 -1.89
N ALA A 76 -2.79 -8.03 -1.98
CA ALA A 76 -3.24 -9.42 -2.05
C ALA A 76 -2.79 -10.12 -3.34
N LEU A 77 -2.83 -9.42 -4.47
CA LEU A 77 -2.32 -9.93 -5.75
C LEU A 77 -0.81 -10.17 -5.68
N GLU A 78 -0.03 -9.20 -5.21
CA GLU A 78 1.42 -9.33 -5.14
C GLU A 78 1.86 -10.37 -4.12
N ARG A 79 1.18 -10.47 -2.97
CA ARG A 79 1.46 -11.54 -2.01
C ARG A 79 1.39 -12.92 -2.67
N LYS A 80 0.43 -13.14 -3.59
CA LYS A 80 0.29 -14.41 -4.32
C LYS A 80 1.38 -14.64 -5.37
N LYS A 81 2.04 -13.58 -5.85
CA LYS A 81 3.12 -13.67 -6.85
C LYS A 81 4.50 -13.90 -6.26
N PHE A 82 4.70 -13.59 -4.98
CA PHE A 82 5.95 -13.90 -4.29
C PHE A 82 6.18 -15.41 -4.20
N ASP A 83 7.44 -15.84 -4.27
CA ASP A 83 7.83 -17.26 -4.20
C ASP A 83 7.32 -17.96 -2.93
N ARG A 84 7.23 -17.20 -1.82
CA ARG A 84 6.84 -17.68 -0.49
C ARG A 84 5.71 -16.83 0.09
N PRO A 85 4.48 -16.97 -0.42
CA PRO A 85 3.32 -16.15 -0.02
C PRO A 85 2.94 -16.31 1.46
N GLU A 86 3.29 -17.45 2.05
CA GLU A 86 3.06 -17.79 3.46
C GLU A 86 3.98 -17.03 4.41
N GLN A 87 5.13 -16.54 3.92
CA GLN A 87 6.06 -15.72 4.71
C GLN A 87 5.64 -14.25 4.76
N LEU A 88 4.66 -13.86 3.96
CA LEU A 88 4.12 -12.51 3.96
C LEU A 88 2.78 -12.45 4.70
N ALA A 89 2.55 -11.35 5.40
CA ALA A 89 1.30 -11.04 6.08
C ALA A 89 0.74 -9.71 5.59
N LEU A 90 -0.55 -9.72 5.27
CA LEU A 90 -1.34 -8.51 5.14
C LEU A 90 -1.84 -8.15 6.52
N LEU A 91 -1.56 -6.94 6.97
CA LEU A 91 -2.07 -6.46 8.25
C LEU A 91 -3.57 -6.16 8.17
N ALA A 92 -4.26 -6.31 9.30
CA ALA A 92 -5.71 -6.16 9.39
C ALA A 92 -6.16 -4.70 9.41
N GLU A 93 -5.26 -3.76 9.72
CA GLU A 93 -5.58 -2.34 9.73
C GLU A 93 -5.92 -1.83 8.33
N ILE A 94 -7.14 -1.31 8.20
CA ILE A 94 -7.56 -0.56 7.03
C ILE A 94 -7.22 0.90 7.30
N ALA A 95 -6.14 1.37 6.70
CA ALA A 95 -5.71 2.76 6.82
C ALA A 95 -6.53 3.72 5.96
N SER A 96 -7.11 3.22 4.86
CA SER A 96 -7.98 3.98 3.96
C SER A 96 -8.92 3.05 3.19
N ILE A 97 -10.18 3.44 3.02
CA ILE A 97 -11.14 2.75 2.17
C ILE A 97 -11.03 3.33 0.76
N GLU A 98 -10.53 2.52 -0.17
CA GLU A 98 -10.35 2.92 -1.57
C GLU A 98 -11.52 2.42 -2.40
N MET A 99 -12.41 3.35 -2.76
CA MET A 99 -13.54 3.06 -3.65
C MET A 99 -13.07 3.18 -5.10
N PHE A 100 -12.86 2.05 -5.76
CA PHE A 100 -12.55 2.01 -7.17
C PHE A 100 -13.84 2.13 -7.99
N GLY A 101 -13.91 3.14 -8.83
CA GLY A 101 -15.00 3.34 -9.78
C GLY A 101 -14.46 3.63 -11.17
N PRO A 102 -15.19 3.28 -12.23
CA PRO A 102 -14.82 3.65 -13.57
C PRO A 102 -14.80 5.17 -13.72
N VAL A 103 -13.73 5.69 -14.34
CA VAL A 103 -13.60 7.11 -14.68
C VAL A 103 -14.04 7.27 -16.14
N VAL A 104 -15.00 8.17 -16.35
CA VAL A 104 -15.50 8.52 -17.69
C VAL A 104 -15.37 10.02 -17.88
N SER A 105 -15.31 10.46 -19.14
CA SER A 105 -15.29 11.89 -19.46
C SER A 105 -16.54 12.59 -18.94
N SER A 106 -16.39 13.82 -18.42
CA SER A 106 -17.49 14.56 -17.79
C SER A 106 -18.54 15.08 -18.78
N ASP A 107 -18.20 15.14 -20.06
CA ASP A 107 -19.05 15.65 -21.14
C ASP A 107 -19.89 14.58 -21.85
N ASP A 108 -19.51 13.29 -21.75
CA ASP A 108 -20.27 12.19 -22.34
C ASP A 108 -21.30 11.61 -21.35
N ARG A 109 -22.44 12.30 -21.27
CA ARG A 109 -23.58 11.90 -20.44
C ARG A 109 -24.21 10.57 -20.84
N ARG A 110 -24.10 10.17 -22.12
CA ARG A 110 -24.66 8.90 -22.60
C ARG A 110 -23.77 7.75 -22.15
N TRP A 111 -22.46 7.89 -22.29
CA TRP A 111 -21.49 6.92 -21.81
C TRP A 111 -21.51 6.79 -20.28
N PHE A 112 -21.66 7.91 -19.57
CA PHE A 112 -21.81 7.89 -18.11
C PHE A 112 -22.95 6.97 -17.65
N LYS A 113 -24.12 6.99 -18.32
CA LYS A 113 -25.28 6.13 -18.01
C LYS A 113 -25.11 4.65 -18.38
N ILE A 114 -24.18 4.33 -19.28
CA ILE A 114 -23.88 2.93 -19.63
C ILE A 114 -22.96 2.33 -18.57
N VAL A 115 -22.04 3.14 -18.07
CA VAL A 115 -20.97 2.73 -17.16
C VAL A 115 -21.41 2.77 -15.68
N ARG A 116 -22.41 3.58 -15.33
CA ARG A 116 -22.99 3.73 -13.99
C ARG A 116 -24.51 3.65 -13.98
#